data_AF-A0AAE1FGK7-F1
#
_entry.id   AF-A0AAE1FGK7-F1
#
_cell.length_a   1.000
_cell.length_b   1.000
_cell.length_c   1.000
_cell.angle_alpha   90.00
_cell.angle_beta   90.00
_cell.angle_gamma   90.00
#
_symmetry.space_group_name_H-M   'P 1'
#
loop_
_entity.id
_entity.type
_entity.pdbx_description
1 polymer ?
#
loop_
_entity_poly.entity_id
_entity_poly.type
_entity_poly.pdbx_seq_one_letter_code
_entity_poly.pdbx_strand_id
1 'polypeptide(L)'
;MVIEVVIVLMVIEVVVIVLMVVVIVLIVIEHPRPTPYNAYTEHPRLTQPEKAPRLGYKAKQGLVIYDIHVRLSGRKHPVTKACTNDKPKSHGVYSTVVLVC
;
A
#
# COMPACT_ATOMS: atom_id res chain seq x y z
N MET A 1 11.09 -7.07 58.36
CA MET A 1 9.78 -6.52 57.98
C MET A 1 9.90 -5.43 56.92
N VAL A 2 10.63 -4.33 57.16
CA VAL A 2 10.79 -3.26 56.16
C VAL A 2 11.60 -3.69 54.92
N ILE A 3 12.74 -4.37 55.12
CA ILE A 3 13.61 -4.81 54.02
C ILE A 3 12.92 -5.85 53.13
N GLU A 4 12.27 -6.85 53.74
CA GLU A 4 11.43 -7.84 53.04
C GLU A 4 10.35 -7.17 52.19
N VAL A 5 9.63 -6.20 52.73
CA VAL A 5 8.58 -5.46 52.01
C VAL A 5 9.16 -4.61 50.88
N VAL A 6 10.32 -3.98 51.08
CA VAL A 6 11.00 -3.19 50.03
C VAL A 6 11.51 -4.09 48.91
N ILE A 7 12.09 -5.25 49.22
CA ILE A 7 12.54 -6.23 48.22
C ILE A 7 11.35 -6.76 47.41
N VAL A 8 10.24 -7.10 48.08
CA VAL A 8 9.02 -7.57 47.41
C VAL A 8 8.43 -6.47 46.51
N LEU A 9 8.38 -5.21 46.96
CA LEU A 9 7.94 -4.07 46.14
C LEU A 9 8.86 -3.84 44.93
N MET A 10 10.18 -3.90 45.09
CA MET A 10 11.11 -3.75 43.97
C MET A 10 10.98 -4.90 42.96
N VAL A 11 10.78 -6.13 43.41
CA VAL A 11 10.57 -7.28 42.52
C VAL A 11 9.24 -7.16 41.77
N ILE A 12 8.17 -6.74 42.45
CA ILE A 12 6.85 -6.54 41.82
C ILE A 12 6.93 -5.45 40.76
N GLU A 13 7.54 -4.30 41.05
CA GLU A 13 7.71 -3.21 40.08
C GLU A 13 8.50 -3.67 38.84
N VAL A 14 9.61 -4.40 39.03
CA VAL A 14 10.40 -4.93 37.90
C VAL A 14 9.60 -5.94 37.08
N VAL A 15 8.81 -6.82 37.72
CA VAL A 15 7.97 -7.79 37.02
C VAL A 15 6.85 -7.10 36.22
N VAL A 16 6.22 -6.07 36.79
CA VAL A 16 5.18 -5.28 36.10
C VAL A 16 5.77 -4.52 34.91
N ILE A 17 6.96 -3.94 35.06
CA ILE A 17 7.68 -3.26 33.97
C ILE A 17 8.01 -4.26 32.84
N VAL A 18 8.55 -5.44 33.18
CA VAL A 18 8.87 -6.48 32.19
C VAL A 18 7.61 -6.96 31.47
N LEU A 19 6.51 -7.22 32.18
CA LEU A 19 5.23 -7.61 31.57
C LEU A 19 4.66 -6.51 30.67
N MET A 20 4.70 -5.25 31.09
CA MET A 20 4.25 -4.12 30.27
C MET A 20 5.09 -3.96 28.99
N VAL A 21 6.41 -4.11 29.09
CA VAL A 21 7.30 -4.06 27.91
C VAL A 21 7.00 -5.22 26.96
N VAL A 22 6.80 -6.43 27.47
CA VAL A 22 6.43 -7.60 26.64
C VAL A 22 5.08 -7.37 25.95
N VAL A 23 4.07 -6.88 26.67
CA VAL A 23 2.75 -6.57 26.10
C VAL A 23 2.84 -5.48 25.03
N ILE A 24 3.62 -4.41 25.26
CA ILE A 24 3.83 -3.35 24.27
C ILE A 24 4.53 -3.90 23.02
N VAL A 25 5.56 -4.73 23.17
CA VAL A 25 6.28 -5.35 22.05
C VAL A 25 5.35 -6.28 21.27
N LEU A 26 4.52 -7.07 21.96
CA LEU A 26 3.51 -7.93 21.31
C LEU A 26 2.46 -7.12 20.56
N ILE A 27 1.93 -6.03 21.14
CA ILE A 27 0.97 -5.13 20.46
C ILE A 27 1.59 -4.50 19.20
N VAL A 28 2.88 -4.14 19.24
CA VAL A 28 3.59 -3.55 18.09
C VAL A 28 3.86 -4.58 16.99
N ILE A 29 4.07 -5.86 17.32
CA ILE A 29 4.27 -6.94 16.35
C ILE A 29 2.94 -7.40 15.75
N GLU A 30 1.87 -7.52 16.55
CA GLU A 30 0.57 -8.04 16.13
C GLU A 30 -0.29 -7.01 15.36
N HIS A 31 0.06 -5.72 15.41
CA HIS A 31 -0.57 -4.67 14.61
C HIS A 31 0.35 -4.16 13.48
N PRO A 32 0.55 -4.95 12.40
CA PRO A 32 1.05 -4.37 11.16
C PRO A 32 0.02 -3.36 10.68
N ARG A 33 0.34 -2.07 10.75
CA ARG A 33 -0.46 -1.03 10.11
C ARG A 33 -0.61 -1.42 8.62
N PRO A 34 -1.84 -1.61 8.10
CA PRO A 34 -2.00 -1.86 6.68
C PRO A 34 -1.54 -0.59 5.96
N THR A 35 -0.39 -0.65 5.31
CA THR A 35 0.10 0.45 4.48
C THR A 35 -0.82 0.57 3.27
N PRO A 36 -1.52 1.70 3.07
CA PRO A 36 -2.46 1.86 1.96
C PRO A 36 -1.77 2.15 0.61
N TYR A 37 -0.47 1.84 0.49
CA TYR A 37 0.35 2.26 -0.64
C TYR A 37 0.92 1.05 -1.39
N ASN A 38 0.04 0.25 -1.96
CA ASN A 38 0.37 -0.66 -3.04
C ASN A 38 -0.53 -0.33 -4.23
N ALA A 39 0.08 -0.14 -5.41
CA ALA A 39 -0.66 0.05 -6.66
C ALA A 39 -1.47 -1.20 -7.05
N TYR A 40 -1.14 -2.34 -6.44
CA TYR A 40 -1.74 -3.65 -6.62
C TYR A 40 -2.27 -4.15 -5.27
N THR A 41 -3.52 -4.61 -5.23
CA THR A 41 -4.09 -5.26 -4.04
C THR A 41 -4.33 -6.73 -4.36
N GLU A 42 -3.87 -7.63 -3.48
CA GLU A 42 -4.19 -9.05 -3.55
C GLU A 42 -5.60 -9.27 -3.00
N HIS A 43 -6.47 -9.89 -3.80
CA HIS A 43 -7.83 -10.20 -3.38
C HIS A 43 -7.98 -11.70 -3.14
N PRO A 44 -8.30 -12.14 -1.90
CA PRO A 44 -8.49 -13.56 -1.59
C PRO A 44 -9.76 -14.14 -2.23
N ARG A 45 -10.68 -13.28 -2.66
CA ARG A 45 -11.90 -13.66 -3.39
C ARG A 45 -12.07 -12.77 -4.61
N LEU A 46 -12.56 -13.38 -5.69
CA LEU A 46 -13.03 -12.73 -6.89
C LEU A 46 -14.08 -11.65 -6.62
N THR A 47 -13.82 -10.42 -7.05
CA THR A 47 -14.79 -9.32 -7.02
C THR A 47 -15.93 -9.53 -8.03
N GLN A 48 -15.67 -10.23 -9.14
CA GLN A 48 -16.66 -10.59 -10.18
C GLN A 48 -16.60 -12.10 -10.53
N PRO A 49 -17.34 -12.96 -9.81
CA PRO A 49 -17.26 -14.42 -9.98
C PRO A 49 -17.85 -14.92 -11.31
N GLU A 50 -18.80 -14.23 -11.93
CA GLU A 50 -19.43 -14.62 -13.20
C GLU A 50 -18.55 -14.33 -14.42
N LYS A 51 -17.71 -13.29 -14.35
CA LYS A 51 -16.88 -12.81 -15.47
C LYS A 51 -15.54 -13.55 -15.54
N ALA A 52 -14.93 -13.85 -14.40
CA ALA A 52 -13.60 -14.44 -14.38
C ALA A 52 -13.48 -15.79 -15.09
N PRO A 53 -14.43 -16.75 -14.97
CA PRO A 53 -14.38 -17.99 -15.74
C PRO A 53 -14.42 -17.77 -17.26
N ARG A 54 -15.09 -16.71 -17.73
CA ARG A 54 -15.17 -16.36 -19.16
C ARG A 54 -13.84 -15.79 -19.68
N LEU A 55 -13.04 -15.20 -18.80
CA LEU A 55 -11.70 -14.68 -19.09
C LEU A 55 -10.59 -15.74 -18.92
N GLY A 56 -10.95 -16.98 -18.58
CA GLY A 56 -10.01 -18.09 -18.43
C GLY A 56 -9.52 -18.35 -17.00
N TYR A 57 -10.07 -17.67 -15.99
CA TYR A 57 -9.78 -18.02 -14.60
C TYR A 57 -10.35 -19.41 -14.26
N LYS A 58 -9.52 -20.25 -13.65
CA LYS A 58 -9.93 -21.52 -13.05
C LYS A 58 -9.54 -21.49 -11.57
N ALA A 59 -10.47 -21.88 -10.69
CA ALA A 59 -10.21 -22.03 -9.27
C ALA A 59 -9.30 -23.25 -9.02
N LYS A 60 -7.99 -23.05 -9.21
CA LYS A 60 -6.92 -24.02 -8.91
C LYS A 60 -5.84 -23.30 -8.11
N GLN A 61 -5.14 -24.04 -7.25
CA GLN A 61 -3.99 -23.51 -6.53
C GLN A 61 -2.93 -23.02 -7.53
N GLY A 62 -2.38 -21.83 -7.28
CA GLY A 62 -1.40 -21.18 -8.15
C GLY A 62 -1.94 -20.07 -9.08
N LEU A 63 -3.25 -19.79 -9.08
CA LEU A 63 -3.82 -18.60 -9.74
C LEU A 63 -4.35 -17.59 -8.71
N VAL A 64 -3.79 -16.38 -8.73
CA VAL A 64 -4.15 -15.24 -7.87
C VAL A 64 -4.62 -14.08 -8.72
N ILE A 65 -5.55 -13.28 -8.20
CA ILE A 65 -6.11 -12.10 -8.88
C ILE A 65 -5.67 -10.85 -8.13
N TYR A 66 -5.20 -9.88 -8.91
CA TYR A 66 -4.79 -8.58 -8.43
C TYR A 66 -5.74 -7.51 -8.96
N ASP A 67 -6.22 -6.64 -8.07
CA ASP A 67 -6.90 -5.42 -8.48
C ASP A 67 -5.85 -4.31 -8.63
N ILE A 68 -5.76 -3.75 -9.84
CA ILE A 68 -4.75 -2.75 -10.21
C ILE A 68 -5.44 -1.42 -10.48
N HIS A 69 -4.98 -0.38 -9.80
CA HIS A 69 -5.50 0.98 -9.98
C HIS A 69 -4.64 1.75 -10.97
N VAL A 70 -5.21 2.11 -12.13
CA VAL A 70 -4.55 2.93 -13.15
C VAL A 70 -5.16 4.33 -13.15
N ARG A 71 -4.31 5.37 -13.25
CA ARG A 71 -4.78 6.75 -13.42
C ARG A 71 -5.36 6.93 -14.82
N LEU A 72 -6.62 7.35 -14.90
CA LEU A 72 -7.37 7.51 -16.15
C LEU A 72 -7.07 8.82 -16.91
N SER A 73 -6.17 9.66 -16.41
CA SER A 73 -5.73 10.85 -17.14
C SER A 73 -4.92 10.46 -18.38
N GLY A 74 -5.16 11.14 -19.50
CA GLY A 74 -4.35 10.97 -20.72
C GLY A 74 -2.85 11.14 -20.45
N ARG A 75 -2.01 10.45 -21.22
CA ARG A 75 -0.55 10.53 -21.08
C ARG A 75 -0.03 11.79 -21.74
N LYS A 76 0.59 12.68 -20.96
CA LYS A 76 1.37 13.81 -21.48
C LYS A 76 2.51 13.28 -22.36
N HIS A 77 2.79 13.94 -23.49
CA HIS A 77 3.95 13.60 -24.30
C HIS A 77 5.24 13.84 -23.50
N PRO A 78 6.17 12.86 -23.42
CA PRO A 78 7.43 13.05 -22.70
C PRO A 78 8.36 13.98 -23.49
N VAL A 79 8.32 15.28 -23.20
CA VAL A 79 9.21 16.29 -23.79
C VAL A 79 9.90 17.12 -22.74
N THR A 80 11.17 17.43 -23.01
CA THR A 80 11.95 18.38 -22.21
C THR A 80 11.41 19.79 -22.43
N LYS A 81 11.04 20.49 -21.36
CA LYS A 81 10.55 21.89 -21.39
C LYS A 81 9.35 22.16 -22.30
N ALA A 82 8.53 21.16 -22.62
CA ALA A 82 7.36 21.30 -23.50
C ALA A 82 7.68 21.71 -24.96
N CYS A 83 8.91 21.51 -25.42
CA CYS A 83 9.31 21.76 -26.81
C CYS A 83 9.56 20.42 -27.53
N THR A 84 8.79 20.14 -28.59
CA THR A 84 8.97 18.94 -29.43
C THR A 84 9.95 19.13 -30.58
N ASN A 85 10.41 20.36 -30.87
CA ASN A 85 11.36 20.71 -31.95
C ASN A 85 11.00 20.16 -33.36
N ASP A 86 9.78 19.67 -33.53
CA ASP A 86 9.30 19.08 -34.77
C ASP A 86 8.61 20.14 -35.64
N LYS A 87 7.84 19.68 -36.63
CA LYS A 87 6.96 20.53 -37.42
C LYS A 87 5.70 20.87 -36.61
N PRO A 88 5.05 22.05 -36.84
CA PRO A 88 3.89 22.57 -36.07
C PRO A 88 2.77 21.55 -35.79
N LYS A 89 2.60 20.55 -36.66
CA LYS A 89 1.62 19.48 -36.52
C LYS A 89 1.80 18.60 -35.27
N SER A 90 3.02 18.44 -34.76
CA SER A 90 3.32 17.56 -33.62
C SER A 90 3.72 18.30 -32.33
N HIS A 91 3.44 19.60 -32.21
CA HIS A 91 3.72 20.38 -30.98
C HIS A 91 2.71 20.21 -29.86
N GLY A 92 1.66 19.41 -30.05
CA GLY A 92 0.69 19.13 -28.98
C GLY A 92 1.32 18.31 -27.86
N VAL A 93 1.74 18.98 -26.77
CA VAL A 93 2.27 18.33 -25.56
C VAL A 93 1.13 17.80 -24.67
N TYR A 94 0.02 18.53 -24.65
CA TYR A 94 -1.26 18.11 -24.10
C TYR A 94 -2.20 17.88 -25.27
N SER A 95 -2.90 16.76 -25.28
CA SER A 95 -3.93 16.50 -26.28
C SER A 95 -5.06 17.51 -26.08
N THR A 96 -5.22 18.42 -27.05
CA THR A 96 -6.32 19.37 -27.21
C THR A 96 -6.05 20.78 -26.65
N VAL A 97 -6.41 21.78 -27.47
CA VAL A 97 -6.34 23.23 -27.27
C VAL A 97 -5.08 23.90 -27.83
N VAL A 98 -5.34 24.62 -28.92
CA VAL A 98 -4.50 25.61 -29.59
C VAL A 98 -4.18 26.72 -28.59
N LEU A 99 -2.91 26.92 -28.32
CA LEU A 99 -2.37 28.23 -27.92
C LEU A 99 -1.09 28.41 -28.73
N VAL A 100 -1.21 29.20 -29.79
CA VAL A 100 -0.06 29.92 -30.34
C VAL A 100 0.44 30.85 -29.23
N CYS A 101 1.77 30.93 -29.15
CA CYS A 101 2.61 31.82 -28.34
C CYS A 101 1.92 33.00 -27.63
#